data_AF-A0A9N9G8S8-F1
#
_entry.id   AF-A0A9N9G8S8-F1
#
_cell.length_a   1.000
_cell.length_b   1.000
_cell.length_c   1.000
_cell.angle_alpha   90.00
_cell.angle_beta   90.00
_cell.angle_gamma   90.00
#
_symmetry.space_group_name_H-M   'P 1'
#
loop_
_entity.id
_entity.type
_entity.pdbx_description
1 polymer ?
#
loop_
_entity_poly.entity_id
_entity_poly.type
_entity_poly.pdbx_seq_one_letter_code
_entity_poly.pdbx_strand_id
1 'polypeptide(L)'
;MTFAAFIIKFLLEESLENICSATVIYLTIEGDILSDYNTIRDLTDRAVTSALLKINDDSRKLKVLEVLPQMKSGYRDILALKNVNALKLDIGAGREIYESVI
;
A
#
# COMPACT_ATOMS: atom_id res chain seq x y z
N MET A 1 -13.48 6.31 3.02
CA MET A 1 -12.49 6.33 1.93
C MET A 1 -12.08 4.89 1.67
N THR A 2 -12.12 4.38 0.43
CA THR A 2 -11.80 2.97 0.14
C THR A 2 -10.28 2.76 0.11
N PHE A 3 -9.78 1.57 0.45
CA PHE A 3 -8.34 1.22 0.41
C PHE A 3 -7.66 1.59 -0.91
N ALA A 4 -8.36 1.40 -2.02
CA ALA A 4 -7.89 1.81 -3.35
C ALA A 4 -7.56 3.30 -3.43
N ALA A 5 -8.34 4.19 -2.79
CA ALA A 5 -8.07 5.62 -2.80
C ALA A 5 -6.80 5.98 -2.00
N PHE A 6 -6.56 5.32 -0.87
CA PHE A 6 -5.32 5.50 -0.10
C PHE A 6 -4.09 5.02 -0.87
N ILE A 7 -4.17 3.84 -1.50
CA ILE A 7 -3.06 3.32 -2.33
C ILE A 7 -2.79 4.27 -3.50
N ILE A 8 -3.83 4.78 -4.17
CA ILE A 8 -3.65 5.74 -5.28
C ILE A 8 -2.96 7.00 -4.77
N LYS A 9 -3.43 7.59 -3.66
CA LYS A 9 -2.80 8.79 -3.07
C LYS A 9 -1.32 8.53 -2.76
N PHE A 10 -1.04 7.41 -2.10
CA PHE A 10 0.32 6.97 -1.79
C PHE A 10 1.19 6.90 -3.06
N LEU A 11 0.74 6.20 -4.11
CA LEU A 11 1.51 6.05 -5.36
C LEU A 11 1.77 7.39 -6.06
N LEU A 12 0.88 8.36 -5.92
CA LEU A 12 1.01 9.69 -6.53
C LEU A 12 1.94 10.62 -5.76
N GLU A 13 1.88 10.60 -4.43
CA GLU A 13 2.43 11.67 -3.58
C GLU A 13 3.67 11.25 -2.78
N GLU A 14 3.84 9.97 -2.45
CA GLU A 14 4.96 9.52 -1.61
C GLU A 14 6.31 9.58 -2.31
N SER A 15 7.40 9.60 -1.54
CA SER A 15 8.75 9.56 -2.11
C SER A 15 8.96 8.29 -2.95
N LEU A 16 9.76 8.38 -4.02
CA LEU A 16 10.03 7.21 -4.86
C LEU A 16 10.68 6.06 -4.08
N GLU A 17 11.43 6.39 -3.03
CA GLU A 17 12.14 5.45 -2.15
C GLU A 17 11.16 4.62 -1.30
N ASN A 18 10.03 5.22 -0.93
CA ASN A 18 9.01 4.59 -0.09
C ASN A 18 8.06 3.68 -0.89
N ILE A 19 7.98 3.87 -2.21
CA ILE A 19 7.11 3.08 -3.08
C ILE A 19 7.68 1.67 -3.27
N CYS A 20 7.12 0.71 -2.55
CA CYS A 20 7.38 -0.72 -2.72
C CYS A 20 6.12 -1.53 -2.40
N SER A 21 6.11 -2.80 -2.81
CA SER A 21 4.95 -3.68 -2.57
C SER A 21 4.64 -3.91 -1.10
N ALA A 22 5.66 -3.98 -0.23
CA ALA A 22 5.46 -4.18 1.21
C ALA A 22 4.63 -3.03 1.80
N THR A 23 4.96 -1.78 1.48
CA THR A 23 4.19 -0.61 1.95
C THR A 23 2.77 -0.62 1.39
N VAL A 24 2.59 -0.91 0.10
CA VAL A 24 1.25 -1.00 -0.51
C VAL A 24 0.39 -2.07 0.16
N ILE A 25 0.96 -3.22 0.48
CA ILE A 25 0.26 -4.32 1.16
C ILE A 25 -0.03 -3.96 2.61
N TYR A 26 0.91 -3.32 3.30
CA TYR A 26 0.69 -2.81 4.65
C TYR A 26 -0.50 -1.84 4.70
N LEU A 27 -0.62 -0.94 3.72
CA LEU A 27 -1.75 -0.03 3.60
C LEU A 27 -3.10 -0.74 3.42
N THR A 28 -3.13 -2.02 3.03
CA THR A 28 -4.36 -2.81 2.91
C THR A 28 -4.80 -3.49 4.21
N ILE A 29 -3.99 -3.41 5.27
CA ILE A 29 -4.32 -4.04 6.55
C ILE A 29 -5.43 -3.24 7.25
N GLU A 30 -6.51 -3.95 7.59
CA GLU A 30 -7.61 -3.42 8.38
C GLU A 30 -7.55 -3.97 9.80
N GLY A 31 -7.23 -3.13 10.79
CA GLY A 31 -7.09 -3.67 12.13
C GLY A 31 -5.88 -4.59 12.22
N ASP A 32 -6.10 -5.81 12.69
CA ASP A 32 -5.16 -6.93 12.60
C ASP A 32 -5.59 -7.94 11.51
N ILE A 33 -6.22 -7.49 10.42
CA ILE A 33 -6.71 -8.35 9.34
C ILE A 33 -5.91 -8.05 8.07
N LEU A 34 -5.21 -9.07 7.59
CA LEU A 34 -4.58 -9.07 6.27
C LEU A 34 -5.46 -9.93 5.36
N SER A 35 -6.04 -9.32 4.33
CA SER A 35 -6.84 -10.04 3.33
C SER A 35 -6.00 -11.05 2.54
N ASP A 36 -6.65 -11.96 1.82
CA ASP A 36 -5.93 -12.91 0.98
C ASP A 36 -5.17 -12.20 -0.16
N TYR A 37 -4.13 -12.90 -0.64
CA TYR A 37 -3.24 -12.37 -1.68
C TYR A 37 -3.98 -11.92 -2.94
N ASN A 38 -4.99 -12.66 -3.41
CA ASN A 38 -5.67 -12.33 -4.67
C ASN A 38 -6.51 -11.05 -4.51
N THR A 39 -7.21 -10.91 -3.38
CA THR A 39 -7.95 -9.67 -3.06
C THR A 39 -7.02 -8.45 -3.04
N ILE A 40 -5.88 -8.55 -2.38
CA ILE A 40 -4.89 -7.46 -2.30
C ILE A 40 -4.27 -7.18 -3.67
N ARG A 41 -4.00 -8.23 -4.44
CA ARG A 41 -3.46 -8.14 -5.80
C ARG A 41 -4.40 -7.37 -6.71
N ASP A 42 -5.68 -7.73 -6.72
CA ASP A 42 -6.70 -7.08 -7.55
C ASP A 42 -6.90 -5.61 -7.16
N LEU A 43 -6.88 -5.29 -5.86
CA LEU A 43 -6.90 -3.92 -5.37
C LEU A 43 -5.70 -3.12 -5.86
N THR A 44 -4.51 -3.71 -5.79
CA THR A 44 -3.27 -3.07 -6.19
C THR A 44 -3.21 -2.86 -7.70
N ASP A 45 -3.60 -3.84 -8.51
CA ASP A 45 -3.66 -3.72 -9.97
C ASP A 45 -4.59 -2.58 -10.40
N ARG A 46 -5.77 -2.46 -9.77
CA ARG A 46 -6.71 -1.35 -10.02
C ARG A 46 -6.13 -0.01 -9.59
N ALA A 47 -5.47 0.06 -8.43
CA ALA A 47 -4.88 1.28 -7.92
C ALA A 47 -3.70 1.76 -8.78
N VAL A 48 -2.80 0.85 -9.17
CA VAL A 48 -1.68 1.11 -10.09
C VAL A 48 -2.19 1.61 -11.42
N THR A 49 -3.16 0.92 -12.03
CA THR A 49 -3.76 1.35 -13.31
C THR A 49 -4.35 2.75 -13.19
N SER A 50 -5.07 3.04 -12.11
CA SER A 50 -5.67 4.35 -11.87
C SER A 50 -4.64 5.46 -11.62
N ALA A 51 -3.55 5.14 -10.93
CA ALA A 51 -2.46 6.08 -10.64
C ALA A 51 -1.68 6.41 -11.92
N LEU A 52 -1.38 5.42 -12.76
CA LEU A 52 -0.63 5.61 -14.01
C LEU A 52 -1.32 6.59 -14.98
N LEU A 53 -2.65 6.63 -14.99
CA LEU A 53 -3.43 7.61 -15.77
C LEU A 53 -3.22 9.06 -15.32
N LYS A 54 -2.72 9.27 -14.10
CA LYS A 54 -2.55 10.60 -13.46
C LYS A 54 -1.10 11.04 -13.36
N ILE A 55 -0.15 10.14 -13.59
CA ILE A 55 1.28 10.42 -13.46
C ILE A 55 1.82 10.88 -14.81
N ASN A 56 2.44 12.05 -14.85
CA ASN A 56 3.18 12.51 -16.02
C ASN A 56 4.68 12.17 -15.95
N ASP A 57 5.25 12.15 -14.74
CA ASP A 57 6.67 11.86 -14.50
C ASP A 57 7.02 10.38 -14.77
N ASP A 58 7.96 10.14 -15.67
CA ASP A 58 8.29 8.78 -16.11
C ASP A 58 9.03 7.97 -15.04
N SER A 59 9.84 8.62 -14.21
CA SER A 59 10.52 7.96 -13.08
C SER A 59 9.50 7.40 -12.08
N ARG A 60 8.45 8.19 -11.77
CA ARG A 60 7.34 7.75 -10.95
C ARG A 60 6.50 6.66 -11.61
N LYS A 61 6.21 6.75 -12.91
CA LYS A 61 5.50 5.66 -13.62
C LYS A 61 6.23 4.33 -13.50
N LEU A 62 7.55 4.34 -13.72
CA LEU A 62 8.39 3.15 -13.58
C LEU A 62 8.31 2.60 -12.16
N LYS A 63 8.47 3.46 -11.15
CA LYS A 63 8.40 3.05 -9.74
C LYS A 63 7.05 2.45 -9.35
N VAL A 64 5.96 3.04 -9.82
CA VAL A 64 4.59 2.53 -9.59
C VAL A 64 4.36 1.19 -10.30
N LEU A 65 4.91 1.00 -11.51
CA LEU A 65 4.84 -0.28 -12.22
C LEU A 65 5.64 -1.39 -11.52
N GLU A 66 6.78 -1.07 -10.90
CA GLU A 66 7.62 -2.03 -10.16
C GLU A 66 6.90 -2.67 -8.96
N VAL A 67 5.86 -2.03 -8.42
CA VAL A 67 5.05 -2.60 -7.32
C VAL A 67 4.47 -3.95 -7.72
N LEU A 68 3.98 -4.08 -8.95
CA LEU A 68 3.27 -5.27 -9.41
C LEU A 68 4.13 -6.54 -9.37
N PRO A 69 5.31 -6.62 -10.00
CA PRO A 69 6.14 -7.83 -9.91
C PRO A 69 6.60 -8.13 -8.47
N GLN A 70 6.67 -7.12 -7.59
CA GLN A 70 7.10 -7.29 -6.21
C GLN A 70 6.00 -7.79 -5.26
N MET A 71 4.73 -7.83 -5.68
CA MET A 71 3.58 -8.13 -4.81
C MET A 71 3.69 -9.46 -4.06
N LYS A 72 4.16 -10.52 -4.72
CA LYS A 72 4.28 -11.84 -4.09
C LYS A 72 5.32 -11.86 -2.97
N SER A 73 6.44 -11.14 -3.14
CA SER A 73 7.45 -11.01 -2.09
C SER A 73 6.91 -10.17 -0.95
N GLY A 74 6.40 -8.97 -1.25
CA GLY A 74 5.86 -8.06 -0.24
C GLY A 74 4.76 -8.70 0.61
N TYR A 75 3.91 -9.53 0.01
CA TYR A 75 2.85 -10.23 0.75
C TYR A 75 3.42 -11.22 1.77
N ARG A 76 4.46 -11.97 1.38
CA ARG A 76 5.16 -12.89 2.28
C ARG A 76 5.87 -12.13 3.40
N ASP A 77 6.49 -11.00 3.07
CA ASP A 77 7.21 -10.17 4.04
C ASP A 77 6.24 -9.63 5.11
N ILE A 78 5.10 -9.06 4.69
CA ILE A 78 4.07 -8.56 5.61
C ILE A 78 3.43 -9.70 6.42
N LEU A 79 3.15 -10.85 5.80
CA LEU A 79 2.62 -12.02 6.51
C LEU A 79 3.61 -12.54 7.57
N ALA A 80 4.91 -12.59 7.24
CA ALA A 80 5.96 -12.99 8.17
C ALA A 80 6.08 -12.00 9.33
N LEU A 81 6.09 -10.69 9.05
CA LEU A 81 6.12 -9.62 10.06
C LEU A 81 4.93 -9.68 11.02
N LYS A 82 3.75 -10.01 10.49
CA LYS A 82 2.55 -10.22 11.30
C LYS A 82 2.70 -11.42 12.23
N ASN A 83 3.20 -12.55 11.71
CA ASN A 83 3.40 -13.77 12.48
C ASN A 83 4.42 -13.60 13.63
N VAL A 84 5.39 -12.71 13.50
CA VAL A 84 6.34 -12.37 14.57
C VAL A 84 5.85 -11.26 15.50
N ASN A 85 4.57 -10.87 15.42
CA ASN A 85 3.94 -9.78 16.20
C ASN A 85 4.62 -8.41 16.05
N ALA A 86 5.50 -8.22 15.04
CA ALA A 86 6.20 -6.95 14.82
C ALA A 86 5.27 -5.84 14.29
N LEU A 87 4.10 -6.22 13.77
CA LEU A 87 3.06 -5.31 13.28
C LEU A 87 1.95 -5.03 14.30
N LYS A 88 2.15 -5.33 15.59
CA LYS A 88 1.25 -4.87 16.67
C LYS A 88 1.37 -3.35 16.84
N LEU A 89 0.90 -2.60 15.86
CA LEU A 89 0.72 -1.17 15.94
C LEU A 89 -0.61 -0.93 16.64
N ASP A 90 -0.58 -0.26 17.79
CA ASP A 90 -1.75 0.34 18.40
C ASP A 90 -2.39 1.28 17.37
N ILE A 91 -3.50 0.82 16.80
CA ILE A 91 -4.21 1.39 15.66
C ILE A 91 -4.84 2.76 16.01
N GLY A 92 -4.75 3.19 17.28
CA GLY A 92 -5.24 4.48 17.77
C GLY A 92 -4.43 5.68 17.28
N ALA A 93 -3.10 5.61 17.22
CA ALA A 93 -2.29 6.81 17.04
C ALA A 93 -2.20 7.31 15.57
N GLY A 94 -2.26 6.41 14.58
CA GLY A 94 -2.15 6.79 13.16
C GLY A 94 -3.43 7.37 12.57
N ARG A 95 -4.61 6.95 13.07
CA ARG A 95 -5.91 7.42 12.60
C ARG A 95 -6.23 8.83 13.13
N GLU A 96 -5.85 9.13 14.37
CA GLU A 96 -6.03 10.47 14.97
C GLU A 96 -5.22 11.55 14.26
N ILE A 97 -4.04 11.24 13.70
CA ILE A 97 -3.24 12.23 12.95
C ILE A 97 -3.89 12.58 11.60
N TYR A 98 -4.59 11.65 10.96
CA TYR A 98 -5.26 11.93 9.67
C TYR A 98 -6.62 12.63 9.85
N GLU A 99 -7.33 12.34 10.94
CA GLU A 99 -8.62 12.98 11.25
C GLU A 99 -8.47 14.36 11.92
N SER A 100 -7.31 14.68 12.51
CA SER A 100 -7.02 16.01 13.09
C SER A 100 -6.53 17.06 12.08
N VAL A 101 -6.34 16.67 10.81
CA VAL A 101 -5.85 17.54 9.72
C VAL A 101 -6.94 17.80 8.67
N ILE A 102 -8.21 17.46 8.95
CA ILE A 102 -9.39 17.83 8.15
C ILE A 102 -10.31 18.74 8.96
#